data_AF-N6XX66-F1
#
_entry.id   AF-N6XX66-F1
#
_cell.length_a   1.000
_cell.length_b   1.000
_cell.length_c   1.000
_cell.angle_alpha   90.00
_cell.angle_beta   90.00
_cell.angle_gamma   90.00
#
_symmetry.space_group_name_H-M   'P 1'
#
loop_
_entity.id
_entity.type
_entity.pdbx_description
1 polymer ?
#
loop_
_entity_poly.entity_id
_entity_poly.type
_entity_poly.pdbx_seq_one_letter_code
_entity_poly.pdbx_strand_id
1 'polypeptide(L)'
;MDKPPHRLPVFLNLAQIRFPIGAIASIAHRVSGVLLFIALPVLAALLHASLRSEADFASVRGLLSSPLSLVVAGVLAWALAHHVLAGIRHLLMDVGIGSELERARASARLILVAAPALALLLLVWGLS
;
A
#
# COMPACT_ATOMS: atom_id res chain seq x y z
N MET A 1 -1.28 14.75 -47.45
CA MET A 1 -0.95 14.31 -46.09
C MET A 1 -1.58 15.29 -45.13
N ASP A 2 -2.61 14.85 -44.40
CA ASP A 2 -3.32 15.71 -43.45
C ASP A 2 -2.45 15.92 -42.21
N LYS A 3 -2.24 17.20 -41.87
CA LYS A 3 -1.49 17.60 -40.69
C LYS A 3 -2.27 17.14 -39.46
N PRO A 4 -1.66 16.44 -38.47
CA PRO A 4 -2.40 16.01 -37.28
C PRO A 4 -3.03 17.24 -36.60
N PRO A 5 -4.25 17.12 -36.07
CA PRO A 5 -4.97 18.26 -35.50
C PRO A 5 -4.16 18.91 -34.38
N HIS A 6 -4.19 20.24 -34.35
CA HIS A 6 -3.50 21.04 -33.35
C HIS A 6 -4.02 20.67 -31.95
N ARG A 7 -3.17 20.08 -31.10
CA ARG A 7 -3.57 19.62 -29.76
C ARG A 7 -3.57 20.81 -28.82
N LEU A 8 -4.74 21.17 -28.28
CA LEU A 8 -4.88 22.26 -27.32
C LEU A 8 -4.21 21.90 -25.98
N PRO A 9 -3.68 22.89 -25.24
CA PRO A 9 -3.14 22.66 -23.91
C PRO A 9 -4.22 22.16 -22.96
N VAL A 10 -3.89 21.15 -22.15
CA VAL A 10 -4.76 20.55 -21.14
C VAL A 10 -4.27 20.96 -19.76
N PHE A 11 -5.17 21.42 -18.90
CA PHE A 11 -4.83 21.75 -17.51
C PHE A 11 -4.65 20.46 -16.69
N LEU A 12 -3.41 19.99 -16.55
CA LEU A 12 -3.02 18.79 -15.78
C LEU A 12 -1.94 19.13 -14.74
N ASN A 13 -2.10 20.25 -14.03
CA ASN A 13 -1.20 20.58 -12.94
C ASN A 13 -1.70 19.94 -11.64
N LEU A 14 -1.18 18.74 -11.31
CA LEU A 14 -1.59 17.99 -10.12
C LEU A 14 -1.32 18.76 -8.81
N ALA A 15 -0.32 19.64 -8.78
CA ALA A 15 -0.01 20.43 -7.59
C ALA A 15 -1.06 21.53 -7.30
N GLN A 16 -1.84 21.94 -8.31
CA GLN A 16 -2.89 22.94 -8.17
C GLN A 16 -4.28 22.33 -7.94
N ILE A 17 -4.46 21.03 -8.17
CA ILE A 17 -5.73 20.34 -8.00
C ILE A 17 -5.93 19.95 -6.54
N ARG A 18 -7.10 20.28 -5.97
CA ARG A 18 -7.49 19.84 -4.62
C ARG A 18 -8.13 18.47 -4.66
N PHE A 19 -7.40 17.45 -4.19
CA PHE A 19 -7.91 16.08 -4.19
C PHE A 19 -8.83 15.80 -2.98
N PRO A 20 -10.01 15.20 -3.19
CA PRO A 20 -10.84 14.72 -2.09
C PRO A 20 -10.18 13.52 -1.40
N ILE A 21 -10.52 13.29 -0.14
CA ILE A 21 -9.91 12.21 0.67
C ILE A 21 -10.08 10.80 0.06
N GLY A 22 -11.20 10.57 -0.65
CA GLY A 22 -11.42 9.32 -1.37
C GLY A 22 -10.42 9.10 -2.51
N ALA A 23 -9.98 10.18 -3.19
CA ALA A 23 -8.97 10.08 -4.23
C ALA A 23 -7.59 9.73 -3.63
N ILE A 24 -7.26 10.29 -2.46
CA ILE A 24 -6.03 9.96 -1.72
C ILE A 24 -6.04 8.48 -1.30
N ALA A 25 -7.14 8.00 -0.73
CA ALA A 25 -7.28 6.59 -0.35
C ALA A 25 -7.17 5.66 -1.57
N SER A 26 -7.74 6.05 -2.71
CA SER A 26 -7.68 5.30 -3.97
C SER A 26 -6.27 5.21 -4.54
N ILE A 27 -5.51 6.33 -4.62
CA ILE A 27 -4.14 6.27 -5.12
C ILE A 27 -3.23 5.48 -4.17
N ALA A 28 -3.43 5.61 -2.86
CA ALA A 28 -2.70 4.81 -1.88
C ALA A 28 -3.00 3.30 -2.01
N HIS A 29 -4.24 2.91 -2.35
CA HIS A 29 -4.58 1.50 -2.64
C HIS A 29 -3.85 0.97 -3.88
N ARG A 30 -3.71 1.79 -4.93
CA ARG A 30 -2.95 1.42 -6.13
C ARG A 30 -1.46 1.29 -5.84
N VAL A 31 -0.87 2.29 -5.17
CA VAL A 31 0.55 2.28 -4.81
C VAL A 31 0.89 1.09 -3.91
N SER A 32 0.07 0.83 -2.89
CA SER A 32 0.27 -0.33 -2.01
C SER A 32 0.18 -1.66 -2.77
N GLY A 33 -0.75 -1.80 -3.72
CA GLY A 33 -0.81 -2.99 -4.58
C GLY A 33 0.45 -3.21 -5.41
N VAL A 34 0.99 -2.15 -6.01
CA VAL A 34 2.26 -2.21 -6.77
C VAL A 34 3.44 -2.58 -5.86
N LEU A 35 3.52 -1.97 -4.66
CA LEU A 35 4.57 -2.29 -3.69
C LEU A 35 4.53 -3.77 -3.28
N LEU A 36 3.34 -4.30 -2.98
CA LEU A 36 3.16 -5.71 -2.64
C LEU A 36 3.52 -6.62 -3.80
N PHE A 37 3.08 -6.30 -5.01
CA PHE A 37 3.40 -7.08 -6.21
C PHE A 37 4.91 -7.19 -6.44
N ILE A 38 5.65 -6.09 -6.30
CA ILE A 38 7.11 -6.07 -6.42
C ILE A 38 7.78 -6.82 -5.26
N ALA A 39 7.23 -6.73 -4.05
CA ALA A 39 7.78 -7.38 -2.87
C ALA A 39 7.58 -8.90 -2.85
N LEU A 40 6.50 -9.42 -3.44
CA LEU A 40 6.16 -10.85 -3.45
C LEU A 40 7.33 -11.77 -3.86
N PRO A 41 8.02 -11.59 -5.00
CA PRO A 41 9.14 -12.47 -5.37
C PRO A 41 10.31 -12.39 -4.37
N VAL A 42 10.57 -11.21 -3.80
CA VAL A 42 11.63 -11.03 -2.79
C VAL A 42 11.27 -11.77 -1.50
N LEU A 43 10.03 -11.60 -1.02
CA LEU A 43 9.53 -12.30 0.18
C LEU A 43 9.52 -13.81 -0.03
N ALA A 44 9.12 -14.28 -1.22
CA ALA A 44 9.16 -15.71 -1.57
C ALA A 44 10.59 -16.25 -1.58
N ALA A 45 11.56 -15.50 -2.11
CA ALA A 45 12.97 -15.88 -2.09
C ALA A 45 13.55 -15.93 -0.67
N LEU A 46 13.22 -14.94 0.18
CA LEU A 46 13.63 -14.91 1.58
C LEU A 46 13.02 -16.07 2.39
N LEU A 47 11.74 -16.37 2.16
CA LEU A 47 11.07 -17.51 2.76
C LEU A 47 11.68 -18.84 2.29
N HIS A 48 11.98 -18.97 1.00
CA HIS A 48 12.65 -20.15 0.50
C HIS A 48 14.03 -20.32 1.15
N ALA A 49 14.82 -19.25 1.23
CA ALA A 49 16.14 -19.28 1.86
C ALA A 49 16.07 -19.65 3.35
N SER A 50 15.09 -19.10 4.09
CA SER A 50 14.95 -19.37 5.52
C SER A 50 14.61 -20.83 5.85
N LEU A 51 14.10 -21.59 4.88
CA LEU A 51 13.69 -22.99 5.06
C LEU A 51 14.76 -24.02 4.61
N ARG A 52 15.88 -23.59 4.01
CA ARG A 52 16.87 -24.50 3.40
C ARG A 52 17.80 -25.17 4.40
N SER A 53 18.32 -24.40 5.36
CA SER A 53 19.27 -24.88 6.36
C SER A 53 19.35 -23.90 7.54
N GLU A 54 19.92 -24.34 8.66
CA GLU A 54 20.16 -23.47 9.81
C GLU A 54 21.08 -22.29 9.48
N ALA A 55 22.11 -22.52 8.67
CA ALA A 55 23.03 -21.48 8.21
C ALA A 55 22.34 -20.44 7.29
N ASP A 56 21.48 -20.89 6.38
CA ASP A 56 20.70 -20.00 5.52
C ASP A 56 19.69 -19.19 6.34
N PHE A 57 19.03 -19.82 7.32
CA PHE A 57 18.14 -19.14 8.26
C PHE A 57 18.86 -18.05 9.06
N ALA A 58 20.05 -18.35 9.60
CA ALA A 58 20.86 -17.38 10.33
C ALA A 58 21.26 -16.19 9.44
N SER A 59 21.55 -16.44 8.16
CA SER A 59 21.88 -15.41 7.18
C SER A 59 20.68 -14.50 6.89
N VAL A 60 19.50 -15.08 6.66
CA VAL A 60 18.24 -14.32 6.47
C VAL A 60 17.91 -13.51 7.73
N ARG A 61 18.05 -14.09 8.92
CA ARG A 61 17.86 -13.39 10.19
C ARG A 61 18.80 -12.20 10.32
N GLY A 62 20.07 -12.36 9.95
CA GLY A 62 21.05 -11.26 9.95
C GLY A 62 20.64 -10.11 9.03
N LEU A 63 20.18 -10.42 7.81
CA LEU A 63 19.68 -9.43 6.85
C LEU A 63 18.48 -8.64 7.40
N LEU A 64 17.55 -9.35 8.03
CA LEU A 64 16.32 -8.79 8.63
C LEU A 64 16.55 -8.11 9.99
N SER A 65 17.80 -8.03 10.48
CA SER A 65 18.14 -7.36 11.74
C SER A 65 18.63 -5.91 11.52
N SER A 66 18.65 -5.42 10.28
CA SER A 66 19.15 -4.08 9.95
C SER A 66 18.09 -2.99 10.16
N PRO A 67 18.46 -1.74 10.49
CA PRO A 67 17.51 -0.63 10.56
C PRO A 67 16.73 -0.41 9.25
N LEU A 68 17.38 -0.65 8.11
CA LEU A 68 16.72 -0.59 6.80
C LEU A 68 15.62 -1.64 6.67
N SER A 69 15.86 -2.86 7.15
CA SER A 69 14.85 -3.92 7.12
C SER A 69 13.63 -3.61 7.97
N LEU A 70 13.78 -2.87 9.09
CA LEU A 70 12.65 -2.38 9.88
C LEU A 70 11.81 -1.36 9.12
N VAL A 71 12.45 -0.42 8.42
CA VAL A 71 11.74 0.56 7.57
C VAL A 71 11.00 -0.14 6.45
N VAL A 72 11.66 -1.08 5.75
CA VAL A 72 11.04 -1.87 4.68
C VAL A 72 9.89 -2.70 5.21
N ALA A 73 10.06 -3.40 6.34
CA ALA A 73 8.99 -4.17 6.98
C ALA A 73 7.81 -3.27 7.34
N GLY A 74 8.06 -2.05 7.82
CA GLY A 74 7.00 -1.09 8.15
C GLY A 74 6.23 -0.60 6.93
N VAL A 75 6.94 -0.30 5.84
CA VAL A 75 6.31 0.07 4.57
C VAL A 75 5.50 -1.09 4.00
N LEU A 76 6.00 -2.32 4.05
CA LEU A 76 5.28 -3.51 3.57
C LEU A 76 4.08 -3.84 4.46
N ALA A 77 4.19 -3.70 5.78
CA ALA A 77 3.08 -3.87 6.72
C ALA A 77 1.98 -2.82 6.46
N TRP A 78 2.36 -1.55 6.26
CA TRP A 78 1.41 -0.50 5.85
C TRP A 78 0.79 -0.79 4.49
N ALA A 79 1.58 -1.19 3.50
CA ALA A 79 1.09 -1.50 2.17
C ALA A 79 0.06 -2.63 2.23
N LEU A 80 0.35 -3.72 2.96
CA LEU A 80 -0.58 -4.83 3.16
C LEU A 80 -1.87 -4.37 3.86
N ALA A 81 -1.75 -3.69 5.00
CA ALA A 81 -2.89 -3.22 5.77
C ALA A 81 -3.77 -2.26 4.95
N HIS A 82 -3.16 -1.27 4.30
CA HIS A 82 -3.88 -0.29 3.47
C HIS A 82 -4.53 -0.96 2.27
N HIS A 83 -3.82 -1.86 1.57
CA HIS A 83 -4.34 -2.53 0.38
C HIS A 83 -5.56 -3.38 0.72
N VAL A 84 -5.49 -4.19 1.79
CA VAL A 84 -6.59 -5.05 2.24
C VAL A 84 -7.78 -4.22 2.72
N LEU A 85 -7.56 -3.23 3.61
CA LEU A 85 -8.65 -2.41 4.14
C LEU A 85 -9.34 -1.58 3.04
N ALA A 86 -8.57 -0.98 2.14
CA ALA A 86 -9.12 -0.27 0.98
C ALA A 86 -9.82 -1.22 0.00
N GLY A 87 -9.28 -2.44 -0.20
CA GLY A 87 -9.91 -3.49 -0.99
C GLY A 87 -11.28 -3.89 -0.42
N ILE A 88 -11.37 -4.14 0.89
CA ILE A 88 -12.63 -4.42 1.58
C ILE A 88 -13.62 -3.26 1.39
N ARG A 89 -13.16 -2.01 1.55
CA ARG A 89 -14.00 -0.83 1.27
C ARG A 89 -14.52 -0.81 -0.17
N HIS A 90 -13.68 -1.14 -1.14
CA HIS A 90 -14.09 -1.23 -2.54
C HIS A 90 -15.15 -2.32 -2.75
N LEU A 91 -14.91 -3.53 -2.24
CA LEU A 91 -15.87 -4.63 -2.31
C LEU A 91 -17.21 -4.30 -1.66
N LEU A 92 -17.20 -3.62 -0.51
CA LEU A 92 -18.42 -3.14 0.15
C LEU A 92 -19.17 -2.12 -0.70
N MET A 93 -18.45 -1.18 -1.33
CA MET A 93 -19.07 -0.19 -2.22
C MET A 93 -19.64 -0.81 -3.49
N ASP A 94 -19.00 -1.84 -4.03
CA ASP A 94 -19.45 -2.55 -5.23
C ASP A 94 -20.80 -3.26 -4.99
N VAL A 95 -21.08 -3.66 -3.73
CA VAL A 95 -22.39 -4.20 -3.32
C VAL A 95 -23.34 -3.13 -2.73
N GLY A 96 -23.03 -1.85 -2.89
CA GLY A 96 -23.86 -0.72 -2.47
C GLY A 96 -23.74 -0.32 -0.99
N ILE A 97 -22.82 -0.91 -0.23
CA ILE A 97 -22.62 -0.60 1.20
C ILE A 97 -21.61 0.55 1.34
N GLY A 98 -22.06 1.67 1.92
CA GLY A 98 -21.20 2.81 2.25
C GLY A 98 -20.83 3.71 1.07
N SER A 99 -21.53 3.58 -0.06
CA SER A 99 -21.35 4.37 -1.29
C SER A 99 -21.81 5.84 -1.16
N GLU A 100 -22.74 6.12 -0.24
CA GLU A 100 -23.17 7.49 0.13
C GLU A 100 -21.97 8.40 0.43
N LEU A 101 -21.98 9.64 -0.08
CA LEU A 101 -20.80 10.52 -0.07
C LEU A 101 -20.18 10.70 1.32
N GLU A 102 -21.01 10.88 2.34
CA GLU A 102 -20.54 11.04 3.73
C GLU A 102 -19.87 9.76 4.24
N ARG A 103 -20.49 8.60 4.01
CA ARG A 103 -19.95 7.28 4.40
C ARG A 103 -18.70 6.93 3.61
N ALA A 104 -18.65 7.31 2.33
CA ALA A 104 -17.50 7.10 1.47
C ALA A 104 -16.30 7.94 1.91
N ARG A 105 -16.53 9.16 2.42
CA ARG A 105 -15.49 10.02 3.02
C ARG A 105 -15.05 9.53 4.40
N ALA A 106 -15.99 9.11 5.24
CA ALA A 106 -15.71 8.59 6.57
C ALA A 106 -14.88 7.30 6.49
N SER A 107 -15.27 6.35 5.65
CA SER A 107 -14.51 5.11 5.40
C SER A 107 -13.12 5.38 4.83
N ALA A 108 -12.96 6.36 3.94
CA ALA A 108 -11.63 6.75 3.43
C ALA A 108 -10.72 7.31 4.54
N ARG A 109 -11.24 8.16 5.44
CA ARG A 109 -10.51 8.66 6.62
C ARG A 109 -10.11 7.51 7.55
N LEU A 110 -11.06 6.62 7.84
CA LEU A 110 -10.83 5.48 8.71
C LEU A 110 -9.66 4.64 8.22
N ILE A 111 -9.63 4.29 6.93
CA ILE A 111 -8.56 3.45 6.36
C ILE A 111 -7.21 4.16 6.37
N LEU A 112 -7.18 5.45 6.02
CA LEU A 112 -5.95 6.24 6.02
C LEU A 112 -5.32 6.37 7.42
N VAL A 113 -6.10 6.21 8.49
CA VAL A 113 -5.61 6.22 9.88
C VAL A 113 -5.35 4.80 10.40
N ALA A 114 -6.28 3.87 10.15
CA ALA A 114 -6.22 2.50 10.67
C ALA A 114 -5.06 1.70 10.06
N ALA A 115 -4.77 1.88 8.76
CA ALA A 115 -3.69 1.15 8.10
C ALA A 115 -2.29 1.47 8.69
N PRO A 116 -1.86 2.74 8.82
CA PRO A 116 -0.58 3.05 9.46
C PRO A 116 -0.58 2.70 10.94
N ALA A 117 -1.70 2.88 11.67
CA ALA A 117 -1.79 2.45 13.06
C ALA A 117 -1.56 0.94 13.21
N LEU A 118 -2.19 0.11 12.36
CA LEU A 118 -2.00 -1.33 12.36
C LEU A 118 -0.55 -1.71 12.00
N ALA A 119 0.04 -1.04 11.00
CA ALA A 119 1.43 -1.27 10.63
C ALA A 119 2.40 -0.98 11.80
N LEU A 120 2.20 0.14 12.49
CA LEU A 120 2.99 0.49 13.68
C LEU A 120 2.81 -0.51 14.81
N LEU A 121 1.57 -0.95 15.08
CA LEU A 121 1.29 -1.98 16.08
C LEU A 121 2.02 -3.29 15.75
N LEU A 122 1.99 -3.73 14.49
CA LEU A 122 2.69 -4.94 14.05
C LEU A 122 4.21 -4.81 14.20
N LEU A 123 4.78 -3.64 13.90
CA LEU A 123 6.21 -3.40 14.10
C LEU A 123 6.60 -3.42 15.57
N VAL A 124 5.86 -2.72 16.43
CA VAL A 124 6.15 -2.67 17.86
C VAL A 124 6.01 -4.08 18.47
N TRP A 125 4.98 -4.81 18.11
CA TRP A 125 4.78 -6.19 18.54
C TRP A 125 5.92 -7.11 18.06
N GLY A 126 6.35 -6.98 16.80
CA GLY A 126 7.45 -7.79 16.25
C GLY A 126 8.84 -7.44 16.81
N LEU A 127 8.98 -6.31 17.49
CA LEU A 127 10.20 -5.90 18.20
C LEU A 127 10.21 -6.31 19.68
N SER A 128 9.07 -6.74 20.21
CA SER A 128 8.87 -7.16 21.61
C SER A 128 9.20 -8.63 21.81
#